data_AF-A0A5S3WTY4-F1
#
_entry.id   AF-A0A5S3WTY4-F1
#
_cell.length_a   1.000
_cell.length_b   1.000
_cell.length_c   1.000
_cell.angle_alpha   90.00
_cell.angle_beta   90.00
_cell.angle_gamma   90.00
#
_symmetry.space_group_name_H-M   'P 1'
#
loop_
_entity.id
_entity.type
_entity.pdbx_description
1 polymer ?
#
loop_
_entity_poly.entity_id
_entity_poly.type
_entity_poly.pdbx_seq_one_letter_code
_entity_poly.pdbx_strand_id
1 'polypeptide(L)'
;MDFIELLTYAPLPLMLIALVTTWKFENSRYFLALLLVVESVDELLYKTSLNWTTHHYLYVMVMNLAFMLPVFFRTNIAHSIYQSTKIGYFKRVSEQNHYALQEIGLMILFFISFILHFVVYIEVWLYKWDVIDVLFIKNSIRPSVQTVLHILMCFALLTYTINTPKREGFYNAKTEN
;
A
#
# COMPACT_ATOMS: atom_id res chain seq x y z
N MET A 1 -21.60 9.77 8.24
CA MET A 1 -20.25 9.33 7.85
C MET A 1 -19.47 10.58 7.56
N ASP A 2 -18.52 10.92 8.44
CA ASP A 2 -17.72 12.13 8.27
C ASP A 2 -16.74 11.98 7.10
N PHE A 3 -16.32 13.11 6.51
CA PHE A 3 -15.38 13.11 5.38
C PHE A 3 -14.10 12.29 5.67
N ILE A 4 -13.62 12.34 6.91
CA ILE A 4 -12.45 11.57 7.36
C ILE A 4 -12.72 10.07 7.40
N GLU A 5 -13.93 9.66 7.82
CA GLU A 5 -14.31 8.25 7.78
C GLU A 5 -14.38 7.77 6.33
N LEU A 6 -15.05 8.52 5.44
CA LEU A 6 -15.12 8.19 4.02
C LEU A 6 -13.73 8.03 3.40
N LEU A 7 -12.81 8.96 3.70
CA LEU A 7 -11.44 8.93 3.20
C LEU A 7 -10.64 7.75 3.74
N THR A 8 -10.90 7.32 4.98
CA THR A 8 -10.23 6.17 5.60
C THR A 8 -10.57 4.87 4.85
N TYR A 9 -11.85 4.66 4.53
CA TYR A 9 -12.30 3.45 3.82
C TYR A 9 -12.25 3.58 2.29
N ALA A 10 -11.80 4.71 1.73
CA ALA A 10 -11.76 4.97 0.29
C ALA A 10 -10.78 4.09 -0.51
N PRO A 11 -9.60 3.69 0.00
CA PRO A 11 -8.62 2.94 -0.78
C PRO A 11 -9.12 1.55 -1.20
N LEU A 12 -9.85 0.85 -0.33
CA LEU A 12 -10.38 -0.48 -0.61
C LEU A 12 -11.34 -0.54 -1.83
N PRO A 13 -12.45 0.24 -1.91
CA PRO A 13 -13.30 0.26 -3.09
C PRO A 13 -12.56 0.75 -4.33
N LEU A 14 -11.61 1.68 -4.16
CA LEU A 14 -10.78 2.16 -5.27
C LEU A 14 -9.88 1.05 -5.84
N MET A 15 -9.26 0.23 -4.99
CA MET A 15 -8.47 -0.93 -5.40
C MET A 15 -9.33 -1.99 -6.07
N LEU A 16 -10.56 -2.23 -5.61
CA LEU A 16 -11.50 -3.13 -6.29
C LEU A 16 -11.84 -2.65 -7.69
N ILE A 17 -12.15 -1.36 -7.86
CA ILE A 17 -12.42 -0.76 -9.17
C ILE A 17 -11.17 -0.84 -10.06
N ALA A 18 -9.99 -0.53 -9.52
CA ALA A 18 -8.71 -0.64 -10.23
C ALA A 18 -8.46 -2.08 -10.72
N LEU A 19 -8.76 -3.08 -9.89
CA LEU A 19 -8.57 -4.49 -10.21
C LEU A 19 -9.51 -4.94 -11.33
N VAL A 20 -10.79 -4.56 -11.28
CA VAL A 20 -11.77 -4.90 -12.33
C VAL A 20 -11.41 -4.21 -13.66
N THR A 21 -11.03 -2.95 -13.62
CA THR A 21 -10.68 -2.17 -14.83
C THR A 21 -9.38 -2.65 -15.48
N THR A 22 -8.39 -3.07 -14.69
CA THR A 22 -7.11 -3.58 -15.20
C THR A 22 -7.05 -5.10 -15.32
N TRP A 23 -8.17 -5.81 -15.17
CA TRP A 23 -8.25 -7.28 -15.13
C TRP A 23 -7.62 -7.99 -16.33
N LYS A 24 -7.63 -7.33 -17.50
CA LYS A 24 -7.02 -7.82 -18.74
C LYS A 24 -5.50 -7.93 -18.68
N PHE A 25 -4.84 -7.16 -17.81
CA PHE A 25 -3.39 -7.08 -17.72
C PHE A 25 -2.88 -7.96 -16.59
N GLU A 26 -2.11 -8.99 -16.93
CA GLU A 26 -1.70 -10.03 -15.98
C GLU A 26 -0.89 -9.49 -14.80
N ASN A 27 0.05 -8.58 -15.06
CA ASN A 27 0.90 -7.94 -14.05
C ASN A 27 0.11 -7.02 -13.12
N SER A 28 -0.73 -6.14 -13.68
CA SER A 28 -1.54 -5.23 -12.88
C SER A 28 -2.53 -5.98 -12.02
N ARG A 29 -3.18 -7.02 -12.57
CA ARG A 29 -4.08 -7.88 -11.81
C ARG A 29 -3.37 -8.54 -10.64
N TYR A 30 -2.18 -9.10 -10.86
CA TYR A 30 -1.43 -9.75 -9.79
C TYR A 30 -0.99 -8.77 -8.70
N PHE A 31 -0.45 -7.62 -9.10
CA PHE A 31 -0.02 -6.59 -8.17
C PHE A 31 -1.17 -6.04 -7.32
N LEU A 32 -2.29 -5.66 -7.95
CA LEU A 32 -3.47 -5.16 -7.24
C LEU A 32 -4.11 -6.24 -6.37
N ALA A 33 -4.09 -7.51 -6.78
CA ALA A 33 -4.56 -8.60 -5.93
C ALA A 33 -3.72 -8.76 -4.66
N LEU A 34 -2.38 -8.67 -4.77
CA LEU A 34 -1.50 -8.70 -3.60
C LEU A 34 -1.74 -7.51 -2.67
N LEU A 35 -1.86 -6.29 -3.22
CA LEU A 35 -2.19 -5.10 -2.42
C LEU A 35 -3.55 -5.23 -1.74
N LEU A 36 -4.57 -5.73 -2.45
CA LEU A 36 -5.91 -5.92 -1.91
C LEU A 36 -5.93 -6.91 -0.73
N VAL A 37 -5.09 -7.95 -0.76
CA VAL A 37 -4.94 -8.87 0.38
C VAL A 37 -4.40 -8.12 1.59
N VAL A 38 -3.35 -7.30 1.42
CA VAL A 38 -2.76 -6.51 2.51
C VAL A 38 -3.78 -5.49 3.06
N GLU A 39 -4.49 -4.79 2.18
CA GLU A 39 -5.55 -3.85 2.56
C GLU A 39 -6.67 -4.52 3.33
N SER A 40 -7.13 -5.69 2.88
CA SER A 40 -8.20 -6.43 3.55
C SER A 40 -7.79 -6.82 4.96
N VAL A 41 -6.53 -7.23 5.15
CA VAL A 41 -6.00 -7.51 6.49
C VAL A 41 -5.96 -6.23 7.33
N ASP A 42 -5.54 -5.10 6.74
CA ASP A 42 -5.49 -3.83 7.47
C ASP A 42 -6.87 -3.40 7.95
N GLU A 43 -7.85 -3.39 7.05
CA GLU A 43 -9.22 -2.98 7.33
C GLU A 43 -9.89 -3.86 8.41
N LEU A 44 -9.67 -5.17 8.33
CA LEU A 44 -10.21 -6.13 9.32
C LEU A 44 -9.60 -5.92 10.71
N LEU A 45 -8.31 -5.58 10.78
CA LEU A 45 -7.59 -5.41 12.04
C LEU A 45 -7.58 -3.96 12.54
N TYR A 46 -7.95 -2.98 11.72
CA TYR A 46 -7.84 -1.56 12.04
C TYR A 46 -8.56 -1.21 13.35
N LYS A 47 -9.84 -1.57 13.49
CA LYS A 47 -10.62 -1.33 14.72
C LYS A 47 -10.02 -2.03 15.93
N THR A 48 -9.53 -3.26 15.76
CA THR A 48 -8.86 -4.01 16.82
C THR A 48 -7.56 -3.32 17.25
N SER A 49 -6.79 -2.83 16.29
CA SER A 49 -5.51 -2.17 16.53
C SER A 49 -5.66 -0.88 17.34
N LEU A 50 -6.78 -0.15 17.19
CA LEU A 50 -7.07 1.06 17.96
C LEU A 50 -7.16 0.76 19.48
N ASN A 51 -7.65 -0.43 19.84
CA ASN A 51 -7.72 -0.86 21.24
C ASN A 51 -6.34 -1.12 21.87
N TRP A 52 -5.29 -1.29 21.06
CA TRP A 52 -3.93 -1.50 21.54
C TRP A 52 -3.21 -0.21 21.95
N THR A 53 -3.90 0.93 21.88
CA THR A 53 -3.44 2.26 22.32
C THR A 53 -2.07 2.65 21.76
N THR A 54 -0.98 2.48 22.52
CA THR A 54 0.39 2.76 22.10
C THR A 54 0.86 1.84 20.98
N HIS A 55 0.51 0.56 21.03
CA HIS A 55 0.96 -0.42 20.04
C HIS A 55 0.20 -0.30 18.71
N HIS A 56 -0.85 0.51 18.64
CA HIS A 56 -1.49 0.88 17.38
C HIS A 56 -0.48 1.49 16.39
N TYR A 57 0.39 2.40 16.84
CA TYR A 57 1.37 3.03 15.94
C TYR A 57 2.41 2.03 15.42
N LEU A 58 2.80 1.06 16.26
CA LEU A 58 3.66 -0.04 15.84
C LEU A 58 2.95 -0.94 14.81
N TYR A 59 1.67 -1.23 15.02
CA TYR A 59 0.86 -1.96 14.05
C TYR A 59 0.80 -1.23 12.71
N VAL A 60 0.54 0.08 12.70
CA VAL A 60 0.52 0.89 11.46
C VAL A 60 1.89 0.89 10.78
N MET A 61 2.99 0.94 11.53
CA MET A 61 4.34 0.77 10.97
C MET A 61 4.50 -0.60 10.28
N VAL A 62 4.08 -1.68 10.93
CA VAL A 62 4.13 -3.04 10.35
C VAL A 62 3.29 -3.11 9.07
N MET A 63 2.10 -2.51 9.06
CA MET A 63 1.25 -2.49 7.87
C MET A 63 1.85 -1.67 6.73
N ASN A 64 2.45 -0.51 6.99
CA ASN A 64 3.18 0.24 5.97
C ASN A 64 4.30 -0.61 5.34
N LEU A 65 5.03 -1.42 6.12
CA LEU A 65 6.02 -2.36 5.60
C LEU A 65 5.35 -3.48 4.79
N ALA A 66 4.22 -4.02 5.27
CA ALA A 66 3.46 -5.04 4.56
C ALA A 66 2.99 -4.55 3.18
N PHE A 67 2.54 -3.30 3.06
CA PHE A 67 2.17 -2.69 1.77
C PHE A 67 3.34 -2.50 0.80
N MET A 68 4.57 -2.42 1.30
CA MET A 68 5.77 -2.39 0.46
C MET A 68 6.15 -3.78 -0.07
N LEU A 69 5.75 -4.88 0.61
CA LEU A 69 6.13 -6.23 0.20
C LEU A 69 5.66 -6.59 -1.22
N PRO A 70 4.40 -6.31 -1.64
CA PRO A 70 3.96 -6.50 -3.01
C PRO A 70 4.75 -5.69 -4.05
N VAL A 71 5.38 -4.58 -3.67
CA VAL A 71 6.21 -3.80 -4.60
C VAL A 71 7.55 -4.52 -4.80
N PHE A 72 8.27 -4.87 -3.73
CA PHE A 72 9.61 -5.46 -3.83
C PHE A 72 9.63 -6.94 -4.21
N PHE A 73 8.73 -7.72 -3.62
CA PHE A 73 8.85 -9.18 -3.62
C PHE A 73 7.90 -9.87 -4.58
N ARG A 74 7.00 -9.15 -5.29
CA ARG A 74 5.99 -9.81 -6.15
C ARG A 74 6.58 -10.78 -7.16
N THR A 75 7.71 -10.46 -7.79
CA THR A 75 8.36 -11.37 -8.75
C THR A 75 8.83 -12.64 -8.07
N ASN A 76 9.46 -12.52 -6.89
CA ASN A 76 9.93 -13.67 -6.12
C ASN A 76 8.76 -14.52 -5.60
N ILE A 77 7.67 -13.87 -5.17
CA ILE A 77 6.45 -14.55 -4.72
C ILE A 77 5.84 -15.32 -5.91
N ALA A 78 5.69 -14.68 -7.07
CA ALA A 78 5.17 -15.32 -8.28
C ALA A 78 6.06 -16.50 -8.71
N HIS A 79 7.38 -16.33 -8.71
CA HIS A 79 8.31 -17.40 -9.03
C HIS A 79 8.20 -18.57 -8.06
N SER A 80 8.11 -18.33 -6.75
CA SER A 80 7.97 -19.37 -5.74
C SER A 80 6.65 -20.15 -5.90
N ILE A 81 5.56 -19.43 -6.16
CA ILE A 81 4.26 -20.05 -6.46
C ILE A 81 4.35 -20.88 -7.74
N TYR A 82 5.01 -20.39 -8.79
CA TYR A 82 5.22 -21.15 -10.02
C TYR A 82 6.04 -22.43 -9.80
N GLN A 83 7.13 -22.36 -9.02
CA GLN A 83 7.94 -23.54 -8.72
C GLN A 83 7.12 -24.65 -8.07
N SER A 84 6.19 -24.27 -7.18
CA SER A 84 5.33 -25.18 -6.43
C SER A 84 4.12 -25.68 -7.22
N THR A 85 3.46 -24.81 -7.99
CA THR A 85 2.18 -25.11 -8.65
C THR A 85 2.30 -25.45 -10.13
N LYS A 86 3.41 -25.06 -10.79
CA LYS A 86 3.64 -25.13 -12.24
C LYS A 86 2.59 -24.43 -13.12
N ILE A 87 1.78 -23.54 -12.54
CA ILE A 87 0.76 -22.79 -13.28
C ILE A 87 1.42 -21.72 -14.16
N GLY A 88 1.20 -21.78 -15.48
CA GLY A 88 1.84 -20.89 -16.46
C GLY A 88 1.57 -19.39 -16.26
N TYR A 89 0.47 -19.02 -15.61
CA TYR A 89 0.18 -17.62 -15.24
C TYR A 89 1.29 -17.00 -14.38
N PHE A 90 1.71 -17.68 -13.32
CA PHE A 90 2.74 -17.15 -12.41
C PHE A 90 4.13 -17.10 -13.05
N LYS A 91 4.40 -17.98 -14.02
CA LYS A 91 5.61 -17.90 -14.85
C LYS A 91 5.64 -16.59 -15.66
N ARG A 92 4.57 -16.30 -16.40
CA ARG A 92 4.48 -15.08 -17.23
C ARG A 92 4.60 -13.81 -16.41
N VAL A 93 3.87 -13.73 -15.28
CA VAL A 93 3.93 -12.58 -14.38
C VAL A 93 5.32 -12.41 -13.76
N SER A 94 6.02 -13.51 -13.45
CA SER A 94 7.39 -13.44 -12.94
C SER A 94 8.39 -12.95 -14.00
N GLU A 95 8.28 -13.44 -15.24
CA GLU A 95 9.24 -13.16 -16.32
C GLU A 95 9.00 -11.81 -16.99
N GLN A 96 7.75 -11.37 -17.07
CA GLN A 96 7.34 -10.13 -17.75
C GLN A 96 7.01 -9.03 -16.74
N ASN A 97 7.58 -9.05 -15.53
CA ASN A 97 7.30 -8.00 -14.55
C ASN A 97 8.00 -6.69 -14.92
N HIS A 98 7.25 -5.58 -14.84
CA HIS A 98 7.78 -4.23 -15.07
C HIS A 98 7.33 -3.31 -13.95
N TYR A 99 8.25 -2.51 -13.41
CA TYR A 99 7.92 -1.51 -12.40
C TYR A 99 7.24 -0.30 -13.04
N ALA A 100 6.12 0.11 -12.46
CA ALA A 100 5.47 1.35 -12.81
C ALA A 100 5.92 2.48 -11.87
N LEU A 101 6.05 3.70 -12.39
CA LEU A 101 6.42 4.86 -11.58
C LEU A 101 5.47 5.08 -10.39
N GLN A 102 4.18 4.76 -10.57
CA GLN A 102 3.18 4.88 -9.52
C GLN A 102 3.39 3.87 -8.38
N GLU A 103 3.99 2.72 -8.65
CA GLU A 103 4.33 1.71 -7.61
C GLU A 103 5.44 2.24 -6.70
N ILE A 104 6.44 2.91 -7.29
CA ILE A 104 7.49 3.63 -6.56
C ILE A 104 6.88 4.78 -5.76
N GLY A 105 5.92 5.52 -6.35
CA GLY A 105 5.18 6.57 -5.66
C GLY A 105 4.45 6.05 -4.41
N LEU A 106 3.71 4.95 -4.54
CA LEU A 106 3.03 4.28 -3.41
C LEU A 106 4.03 3.88 -2.32
N MET A 107 5.16 3.28 -2.70
CA MET A 107 6.23 2.90 -1.77
C MET A 107 6.77 4.10 -0.99
N ILE A 108 7.02 5.23 -1.65
CA ILE A 108 7.47 6.46 -0.98
C ILE A 108 6.41 6.96 0.01
N LEU A 109 5.13 6.93 -0.36
CA LEU A 109 4.04 7.35 0.53
C LEU A 109 3.97 6.47 1.80
N PHE A 110 4.05 5.14 1.63
CA PHE A 110 4.10 4.22 2.77
C PHE A 110 5.36 4.44 3.63
N PHE A 111 6.49 4.81 3.02
CA PHE A 111 7.73 5.06 3.76
C PHE A 111 7.67 6.35 4.59
N ILE A 112 7.10 7.42 4.03
CA ILE A 112 6.86 8.66 4.79
C ILE A 112 5.86 8.41 5.92
N SER A 113 4.79 7.65 5.66
CA SER A 113 3.81 7.23 6.67
C SER A 113 4.49 6.42 7.78
N PHE A 114 5.38 5.48 7.43
CA PHE A 114 6.16 4.70 8.39
C PHE A 114 7.02 5.60 9.29
N ILE A 115 7.77 6.54 8.72
CA ILE A 115 8.62 7.47 9.49
C ILE A 115 7.77 8.31 10.44
N LEU A 116 6.64 8.85 9.96
CA LEU A 116 5.72 9.63 10.79
C LEU A 116 5.24 8.81 12.00
N HIS A 117 4.83 7.56 11.77
CA HIS A 117 4.35 6.68 12.85
C HIS A 117 5.47 6.25 13.79
N PHE A 118 6.69 6.07 13.29
CA PHE A 118 7.88 5.79 14.10
C PHE A 118 8.19 6.94 15.05
N VAL A 119 8.18 8.18 14.56
CA VAL A 119 8.41 9.37 15.39
C VAL A 119 7.30 9.53 16.43
N VAL A 120 6.04 9.34 16.03
CA VAL A 120 4.89 9.35 16.98
C VAL A 120 5.02 8.24 18.03
N TYR A 121 5.49 7.05 17.64
CA TYR A 121 5.68 5.94 18.57
C TYR A 121 6.73 6.27 19.63
N ILE A 122 7.86 6.86 19.23
CA ILE A 122 8.88 7.38 20.16
C ILE A 122 8.29 8.46 21.06
N GLU A 123 7.57 9.43 20.50
CA GLU A 123 6.94 10.52 21.27
C GLU A 123 5.99 9.98 22.36
N VAL A 124 5.17 8.98 22.02
CA VAL A 124 4.25 8.37 22.99
C VAL A 124 4.98 7.64 24.11
N TRP A 125 6.12 7.01 23.83
CA TRP A 125 6.96 6.41 24.87
C TRP A 125 7.64 7.44 25.76
N LEU A 126 8.18 8.53 25.18
CA LEU A 126 8.74 9.64 25.94
C LEU A 126 7.72 10.26 26.88
N TYR A 127 6.49 10.43 26.41
CA TYR A 127 5.37 10.92 27.24
C TYR A 127 5.04 9.95 28.38
N LYS A 128 5.04 8.63 28.13
CA LYS A 128 4.81 7.62 29.17
C LYS A 128 5.91 7.53 30.22
N TRP A 129 7.12 7.95 29.88
CA TRP A 129 8.25 8.00 30.81
C TRP A 129 8.45 9.39 31.43
N ASP A 130 7.45 10.27 31.31
CA ASP A 130 7.47 11.63 31.84
C ASP A 130 8.68 12.46 31.37
N VAL A 131 9.21 12.14 30.18
CA VAL A 131 10.31 12.91 29.55
C VAL A 131 9.77 14.17 28.87
N ILE A 132 8.51 14.12 28.40
CA ILE A 132 7.81 15.22 27.75
C ILE A 132 6.38 15.30 28.29
N ASP A 133 5.83 16.51 28.37
CA ASP A 133 4.48 16.75 28.90
C ASP A 133 3.39 16.83 27.82
N VAL A 134 3.78 16.89 26.54
CA VAL A 134 2.85 17.15 25.43
C VAL A 134 3.17 16.25 24.24
N LEU A 135 2.11 15.66 23.67
CA LEU A 135 2.14 14.84 22.46
C LEU A 135 1.94 15.70 21.20
N PHE A 136 2.89 16.58 20.89
CA PHE A 136 2.77 17.59 19.84
C PHE A 136 2.67 16.97 18.43
N ILE A 137 3.56 16.06 18.07
CA ILE A 137 3.59 15.45 16.73
C ILE A 137 2.34 14.60 16.51
N LYS A 138 1.98 13.78 17.50
CA LYS A 138 0.77 12.95 17.51
C LYS A 138 -0.50 13.76 17.30
N ASN A 139 -0.64 14.91 17.97
CA ASN A 139 -1.89 15.67 18.01
C ASN A 139 -1.99 16.74 16.92
N SER A 140 -0.88 17.41 16.57
CA SER A 140 -0.88 18.56 15.67
C SER A 140 -0.39 18.24 14.26
N ILE A 141 0.62 17.38 14.11
CA ILE A 141 1.25 17.10 12.81
C ILE A 141 0.63 15.87 12.14
N ARG A 142 0.54 14.76 12.88
CA ARG A 142 0.14 13.46 12.33
C ARG A 142 -1.20 13.50 11.58
N PRO A 143 -2.30 14.07 12.12
CA PRO A 143 -3.60 14.01 11.45
C PRO A 143 -3.57 14.65 10.05
N SER A 144 -2.97 15.83 9.93
CA SER A 144 -2.86 16.58 8.67
C SER A 144 -1.98 15.85 7.66
N VAL A 145 -0.80 15.40 8.08
CA VAL A 145 0.13 14.68 7.19
C VAL A 145 -0.48 13.35 6.74
N GLN A 146 -1.09 12.59 7.64
CA GLN A 146 -1.71 11.31 7.30
C GLN A 146 -2.86 11.46 6.30
N THR A 147 -3.68 12.52 6.47
CA THR A 147 -4.76 12.85 5.53
C THR A 147 -4.22 13.14 4.13
N VAL A 148 -3.16 13.95 4.04
CA VAL A 148 -2.51 14.26 2.75
C VAL A 148 -1.94 12.99 2.11
N LEU A 149 -1.25 12.15 2.89
CA LEU A 149 -0.71 10.88 2.38
C LEU A 149 -1.80 9.95 1.85
N HIS A 150 -2.94 9.85 2.53
CA HIS A 150 -4.09 9.06 2.07
C HIS A 150 -4.67 9.58 0.75
N ILE A 151 -4.84 10.90 0.62
CA ILE A 151 -5.32 11.50 -0.63
C ILE A 151 -4.35 11.22 -1.78
N LEU A 152 -3.04 11.38 -1.55
CA LEU A 152 -2.01 11.08 -2.55
C LEU A 152 -1.99 9.60 -2.94
N MET A 153 -2.23 8.70 -1.99
CA MET A 153 -2.33 7.26 -2.25
C MET A 153 -3.51 6.95 -3.16
N CYS A 154 -4.68 7.53 -2.90
CA CYS A 154 -5.84 7.40 -3.78
C CYS A 154 -5.54 7.93 -5.20
N PHE A 155 -4.87 9.07 -5.33
CA PHE A 155 -4.46 9.58 -6.64
C PHE A 155 -3.42 8.70 -7.32
N ALA A 156 -2.48 8.11 -6.58
CA ALA A 156 -1.51 7.18 -7.13
C ALA A 156 -2.19 5.91 -7.68
N LEU A 157 -3.18 5.37 -6.97
CA LEU A 157 -3.99 4.23 -7.43
C LEU A 157 -4.82 4.56 -8.68
N LEU A 158 -5.46 5.73 -8.72
CA LEU A 158 -6.18 6.20 -9.91
C LEU A 158 -5.24 6.37 -11.11
N THR A 159 -4.10 7.02 -10.89
CA THR A 159 -3.08 7.25 -11.92
C THR A 159 -2.50 5.93 -12.42
N TYR A 160 -2.28 4.95 -11.54
CA TYR A 160 -1.86 3.60 -11.91
C TYR A 160 -2.88 2.93 -12.83
N THR A 161 -4.15 3.00 -12.45
CA THR A 161 -5.28 2.41 -13.19
C THR A 161 -5.40 3.00 -14.59
N ILE A 162 -5.41 4.34 -14.69
CA ILE A 162 -5.58 5.06 -15.97
C ILE A 162 -4.39 4.83 -16.91
N ASN A 163 -3.17 4.75 -16.38
CA ASN A 163 -1.97 4.61 -17.21
C ASN A 163 -1.61 3.16 -17.54
N THR A 164 -2.22 2.18 -16.86
CA THR A 164 -1.95 0.75 -17.11
C THR A 164 -2.12 0.38 -18.60
N PRO A 165 -3.23 0.71 -19.30
CA PRO A 165 -3.39 0.32 -20.70
C PRO A 165 -2.28 0.87 -21.62
N LYS A 166 -1.85 2.12 -21.41
CA LYS A 166 -0.78 2.75 -22.19
C LYS A 166 0.57 2.10 -21.91
N ARG A 167 0.84 1.80 -20.64
CA ARG A 167 2.08 1.16 -20.19
C ARG A 167 2.22 -0.23 -20.77
N GLU A 168 1.18 -1.06 -20.64
CA GLU A 168 1.22 -2.43 -21.15
C GLU A 168 1.26 -2.46 -22.68
N GLY A 169 0.59 -1.51 -23.37
CA GLY A 169 0.71 -1.34 -24.82
C GLY A 169 2.13 -1.04 -25.29
N PHE A 170 2.88 -0.20 -24.56
CA PHE A 170 4.28 0.10 -24.86
C PHE A 170 5.19 -1.13 -24.73
N TYR A 171 5.01 -1.95 -23.69
CA TYR A 171 5.82 -3.15 -23.49
C TYR A 171 5.50 -4.25 -24.51
N ASN A 172 4.22 -4.44 -24.85
CA ASN A 172 3.83 -5.40 -25.88
C ASN A 172 4.46 -5.06 -27.24
N ALA A 173 4.41 -3.78 -27.66
CA ALA A 173 5.04 -3.32 -28.90
C ALA A 173 6.57 -3.50 -28.95
N LYS A 174 7.23 -3.48 -27.79
CA LYS A 174 8.68 -3.72 -27.69
C LYS A 174 9.04 -5.22 -27.76
N THR A 175 8.10 -6.11 -27.47
CA THR A 175 8.33 -7.56 -27.49
C THR A 175 8.10 -8.16 -28.88
N GLU A 176 7.41 -7.43 -29.77
CA GLU A 176 7.10 -7.82 -31.16
C GLU A 176 8.16 -7.35 -32.18
N ASN A 177 9.11 -6.49 -31.79
CA ASN A 177 10.24 -6.03 -32.61
C ASN A 177 11.54 -6.70 -32.15
#